data_AF-A0A2X3AC72-F1
#
_entry.id   AF-A0A2X3AC72-F1
#
_cell.length_a   1.000
_cell.length_b   1.000
_cell.length_c   1.000
_cell.angle_alpha   90.00
_cell.angle_beta   90.00
_cell.angle_gamma   90.00
#
_symmetry.space_group_name_H-M   'P 1'
#
loop_
_entity.id
_entity.type
_entity.pdbx_description
1 polymer ?
#
loop_
_entity_poly.entity_id
_entity_poly.type
_entity_poly.pdbx_seq_one_letter_code
_entity_poly.pdbx_strand_id
1 'polypeptide(L)'
;MKNELIRRKILNFLQWNDKNGYYTDERCDLEEVPRMTYEDSIKYFFGVLNEDFYCNLVDNIFELEYDEVIKYAKNNSFYENTYKKLKLLSNTNNSSDNSFYRNLLN
;
A
#
# COMPACT_ATOMS: atom_id res chain seq x y z
N MET A 1 18.23 -1.84 2.75
CA MET A 1 17.82 -2.33 4.09
C MET A 1 16.58 -1.62 4.65
N LYS A 2 16.57 -0.28 4.79
CA LYS A 2 15.40 0.44 5.35
C LYS A 2 14.15 0.36 4.47
N ASN A 3 14.27 0.63 3.17
CA ASN A 3 13.13 0.57 2.24
C ASN A 3 12.55 -0.85 2.16
N GLU A 4 13.40 -1.87 2.19
CA GLU A 4 12.97 -3.28 2.20
C GLU A 4 12.17 -3.64 3.46
N LEU A 5 12.59 -3.16 4.64
CA LEU A 5 11.84 -3.36 5.87
C LEU A 5 10.47 -2.67 5.81
N ILE A 6 10.41 -1.44 5.28
CA ILE A 6 9.15 -0.71 5.13
C ILE A 6 8.25 -1.43 4.11
N ARG A 7 8.81 -1.85 2.97
CA ARG A 7 8.11 -2.64 1.93
C ARG A 7 7.43 -3.86 2.53
N ARG A 8 8.15 -4.65 3.33
CA ARG A 8 7.59 -5.82 4.04
C ARG A 8 6.46 -5.48 4.99
N LYS A 9 6.57 -4.37 5.74
CA LYS A 9 5.49 -3.91 6.63
C LYS A 9 4.25 -3.48 5.85
N ILE A 10 4.43 -2.78 4.73
CA ILE A 10 3.33 -2.43 3.82
C ILE A 10 2.68 -3.70 3.27
N LEU A 11 3.48 -4.66 2.81
CA LEU A 11 2.98 -5.93 2.28
C LEU A 11 2.17 -6.73 3.30
N ASN A 12 2.63 -6.81 4.55
CA ASN A 12 1.86 -7.47 5.61
C ASN A 12 0.50 -6.81 5.84
N PHE A 13 0.44 -5.48 5.79
CA PHE A 13 -0.83 -4.74 5.88
C PHE A 13 -1.73 -5.02 4.67
N LEU A 14 -1.16 -4.94 3.46
CA LEU A 14 -1.89 -5.17 2.21
C LEU A 14 -2.47 -6.59 2.14
N GLN A 15 -1.66 -7.60 2.47
CA GLN A 15 -2.07 -9.00 2.55
C GLN A 15 -3.12 -9.25 3.62
N TRP A 16 -3.05 -8.55 4.76
CA TRP A 16 -4.09 -8.62 5.79
C TRP A 16 -5.41 -8.01 5.33
N ASN A 17 -5.36 -6.92 4.58
CA ASN A 17 -6.55 -6.24 4.08
C ASN A 17 -7.23 -7.00 2.94
N ASP A 18 -6.50 -7.83 2.19
CA ASP A 18 -6.95 -8.79 1.15
C ASP A 18 -7.93 -8.25 0.09
N LYS A 19 -8.09 -6.93 -0.03
CA LYS A 19 -9.05 -6.31 -0.97
C LYS A 19 -8.61 -6.30 -2.43
N ASN A 20 -7.30 -6.35 -2.72
CA ASN A 20 -6.76 -6.20 -4.09
C ASN A 20 -6.09 -7.48 -4.66
N GLY A 21 -6.25 -8.63 -4.00
CA GLY A 21 -5.70 -9.91 -4.49
C GLY A 21 -4.21 -10.14 -4.19
N TYR A 22 -3.50 -10.84 -5.09
CA TYR A 22 -2.14 -11.34 -4.86
C TYR A 22 -1.07 -10.24 -4.91
N TYR A 23 -0.37 -10.06 -3.79
CA TYR A 23 0.81 -9.20 -3.69
C TYR A 23 2.08 -10.05 -3.85
N THR A 24 2.86 -9.83 -4.91
CA THR A 24 4.06 -10.63 -5.22
C THR A 24 5.20 -10.31 -4.24
N ASP A 25 5.56 -11.30 -3.43
CA ASP A 25 6.62 -11.23 -2.42
C ASP A 25 7.20 -12.63 -2.17
N GLU A 26 8.09 -12.81 -1.18
CA GLU A 26 8.78 -14.09 -0.87
C GLU A 26 7.84 -15.30 -0.68
N ARG A 27 6.54 -15.06 -0.40
CA ARG A 27 5.53 -16.11 -0.21
C ARG A 27 4.73 -16.44 -1.48
N CYS A 28 4.94 -15.70 -2.56
CA CYS A 28 4.27 -15.86 -3.85
C CYS A 28 5.33 -15.85 -4.95
N ASP A 29 5.92 -17.02 -5.19
CA ASP A 29 6.90 -17.24 -6.25
C ASP A 29 6.16 -17.73 -7.51
N LEU A 30 5.29 -16.87 -8.05
CA LEU A 30 4.79 -17.08 -9.40
C LEU A 30 5.99 -16.92 -10.33
N GLU A 31 6.42 -18.04 -10.93
CA GLU A 31 7.51 -18.03 -11.91
C GLU A 31 7.27 -16.90 -12.91
N GLU A 32 8.34 -16.14 -13.21
CA GLU A 32 8.36 -15.02 -14.15
C GLU A 32 7.70 -13.71 -13.69
N VAL A 33 7.05 -13.64 -12.51
CA VAL A 33 6.49 -12.39 -12.00
C VAL A 33 7.47 -11.70 -11.03
N PRO A 34 7.91 -10.45 -11.31
CA PRO A 34 8.82 -9.75 -10.43
C PRO A 34 8.17 -9.47 -9.06
N ARG A 35 9.01 -9.50 -8.01
CA ARG A 35 8.60 -9.06 -6.67
C ARG A 35 8.20 -7.60 -6.71
N MET A 36 7.14 -7.27 -5.98
CA MET A 36 6.67 -5.91 -5.85
C MET A 36 7.78 -4.99 -5.34
N THR A 37 7.95 -3.86 -6.01
CA THR A 37 8.94 -2.85 -5.64
C THR A 37 8.52 -2.07 -4.40
N TYR A 38 9.43 -1.26 -3.86
CA TYR A 38 9.08 -0.34 -2.78
C TYR A 38 8.02 0.69 -3.23
N GLU A 39 8.14 1.22 -4.44
CA GLU A 39 7.21 2.21 -5.00
C GLU A 39 5.83 1.59 -5.22
N ASP A 40 5.77 0.38 -5.78
CA ASP A 40 4.50 -0.35 -5.94
C ASP A 40 3.83 -0.62 -4.60
N SER A 41 4.60 -0.96 -3.57
CA SER A 41 4.03 -1.16 -2.23
C SER A 41 3.37 0.12 -1.70
N ILE A 42 4.00 1.28 -1.90
CA ILE A 42 3.40 2.57 -1.52
C ILE A 42 2.19 2.88 -2.39
N LYS A 43 2.28 2.63 -3.70
CA LYS A 43 1.17 2.83 -4.64
C LYS A 43 -0.08 2.10 -4.17
N TYR A 44 0.04 0.81 -3.88
CA TYR A 44 -1.07 -0.01 -3.41
C TYR A 44 -1.56 0.38 -2.01
N PHE A 45 -0.66 0.82 -1.13
CA PHE A 45 -1.05 1.36 0.17
C PHE A 45 -1.95 2.59 0.02
N PHE A 46 -1.62 3.51 -0.90
CA PHE A 46 -2.44 4.67 -1.21
C PHE A 46 -3.78 4.27 -1.81
N GLY A 47 -3.81 3.26 -2.68
CA GLY A 47 -5.04 2.69 -3.22
C GLY A 47 -5.99 2.17 -2.17
N VAL A 48 -5.49 1.31 -1.28
CA VAL A 48 -6.32 0.72 -0.22
C VAL A 48 -6.87 1.77 0.73
N LEU A 49 -6.06 2.76 1.13
CA LEU A 49 -6.51 3.78 2.09
C LEU A 49 -7.45 4.82 1.48
N ASN A 50 -7.52 4.92 0.16
CA ASN A 50 -8.34 5.90 -0.55
C ASN A 50 -9.11 5.21 -1.68
N GLU A 51 -9.60 4.00 -1.40
CA GLU A 51 -10.25 3.09 -2.36
C GLU A 51 -11.40 3.79 -3.10
N ASP A 52 -12.27 4.47 -2.36
CA ASP A 52 -13.41 5.23 -2.90
C ASP A 52 -13.00 6.25 -3.97
N PHE A 53 -11.80 6.83 -3.88
CA PHE A 53 -11.31 7.77 -4.88
C PHE A 53 -10.73 7.05 -6.10
N TYR A 54 -9.84 6.07 -5.89
CA TYR A 54 -9.12 5.43 -6.99
C TYR A 54 -10.02 4.51 -7.83
N CYS A 55 -11.00 3.83 -7.22
CA CYS A 55 -11.97 3.01 -7.94
C CYS A 55 -12.93 3.83 -8.83
N ASN A 56 -13.00 5.16 -8.62
CA ASN A 56 -13.73 6.07 -9.52
C ASN A 56 -12.87 6.58 -10.68
N LEU A 57 -11.56 6.37 -10.65
CA LEU A 57 -10.63 6.79 -11.71
C LEU A 57 -10.29 5.65 -12.68
N VAL A 58 -10.04 4.46 -12.14
CA VAL A 58 -9.62 3.26 -12.88
C VAL A 58 -10.26 2.03 -12.27
N ASP A 59 -10.46 0.99 -13.08
CA ASP A 59 -11.01 -0.28 -12.60
C ASP A 59 -10.04 -0.96 -11.61
N ASN A 60 -8.73 -0.77 -11.80
CA ASN A 60 -7.74 -1.22 -10.86
C ASN A 60 -6.54 -0.27 -10.74
N ILE A 61 -6.04 -0.07 -9.52
CA ILE A 61 -4.87 0.77 -9.25
C ILE A 61 -3.58 0.29 -9.92
N PHE A 62 -3.49 -0.96 -10.40
CA PHE A 62 -2.34 -1.39 -11.20
C PHE A 62 -2.19 -0.59 -12.50
N GLU A 63 -3.27 0.03 -13.00
CA GLU A 63 -3.29 0.83 -14.23
C GLU A 63 -2.62 2.20 -14.04
N LEU A 64 -2.45 2.64 -12.80
CA LEU A 64 -1.80 3.91 -12.50
C LEU A 64 -0.32 3.69 -12.21
N GLU A 65 0.49 4.66 -12.65
CA GLU A 65 1.88 4.74 -12.26
C GLU A 65 2.03 5.33 -10.85
N TYR A 66 3.16 5.05 -10.18
CA TYR A 66 3.44 5.57 -8.84
C TYR A 66 3.27 7.10 -8.77
N ASP A 67 3.87 7.82 -9.73
CA ASP A 67 3.83 9.27 -9.78
C ASP A 67 2.41 9.82 -9.96
N GLU A 68 1.57 9.11 -10.71
CA GLU A 68 0.17 9.49 -10.90
C GLU A 68 -0.62 9.35 -9.61
N VAL A 69 -0.47 8.24 -8.90
CA VAL A 69 -1.09 8.02 -7.57
C VAL A 69 -0.67 9.12 -6.60
N ILE A 70 0.63 9.43 -6.52
CA ILE A 70 1.10 10.51 -5.64
C ILE A 70 0.56 11.88 -6.06
N LYS A 71 0.49 12.17 -7.37
CA LYS A 71 -0.08 13.41 -7.90
C LYS A 71 -1.56 13.54 -7.56
N TYR A 72 -2.36 12.50 -7.79
CA TYR A 72 -3.78 12.51 -7.45
C TYR A 72 -4.00 12.68 -5.96
N ALA A 73 -3.22 12.02 -5.12
CA ALA A 73 -3.31 12.17 -3.67
C ALA A 73 -3.05 13.60 -3.19
N LYS A 74 -2.07 14.30 -3.81
CA LYS A 74 -1.78 15.69 -3.50
C LYS A 74 -2.90 16.61 -3.97
N ASN A 75 -3.38 16.44 -5.20
CA ASN A 75 -4.44 17.25 -5.78
C ASN A 75 -5.77 17.12 -5.02
N ASN A 76 -6.02 15.97 -4.40
CA ASN A 76 -7.24 15.67 -3.64
C ASN A 76 -7.04 15.73 -2.12
N SER A 77 -5.93 16.34 -1.66
CA SER A 77 -5.69 16.66 -0.24
C SER A 77 -5.61 15.49 0.74
N PHE A 78 -5.43 14.26 0.27
CA PHE A 78 -5.28 13.07 1.15
C PHE A 78 -3.85 12.53 1.24
N TYR A 79 -2.90 13.11 0.49
CA TYR A 79 -1.49 12.70 0.52
C TYR A 79 -0.90 12.75 1.94
N GLU A 80 -1.00 13.88 2.64
CA GLU A 80 -0.39 14.04 3.96
C GLU A 80 -0.98 13.08 5.00
N ASN A 81 -2.29 12.86 4.96
CA ASN A 81 -2.96 11.92 5.85
C ASN A 81 -2.49 10.48 5.59
N THR A 82 -2.47 10.07 4.32
CA THR A 82 -2.02 8.74 3.89
C THR A 82 -0.54 8.53 4.24
N TYR A 83 0.29 9.54 4.02
CA TYR A 83 1.72 9.48 4.33
C TYR A 83 2.00 9.43 5.84
N LYS A 84 1.19 10.10 6.67
CA LYS A 84 1.24 9.98 8.13
C LYS A 84 0.94 8.54 8.57
N LYS A 85 -0.09 7.91 8.00
CA LYS A 85 -0.43 6.50 8.23
C LYS A 85 0.71 5.57 7.79
N LEU A 86 1.34 5.84 6.65
CA LEU A 86 2.52 5.10 6.19
C LEU A 86 3.71 5.21 7.17
N LYS A 87 3.96 6.41 7.71
CA LYS A 87 5.01 6.61 8.74
C LYS A 87 4.71 5.83 10.02
N LEU A 88 3.45 5.80 10.47
CA LEU A 88 3.03 5.00 11.62
C LEU A 88 3.28 3.52 11.37
N LEU A 89 2.87 3.00 10.21
CA LEU A 89 3.14 1.62 9.80
C LEU A 89 4.66 1.33 9.73
N SER A 90 5.44 2.25 9.19
CA SER A 90 6.90 2.10 9.08
C SER A 90 7.59 2.00 10.43
N ASN A 91 7.09 2.73 11.44
CA ASN A 91 7.69 2.83 12.76
C ASN A 91 7.12 1.83 13.79
N THR A 92 6.01 1.15 13.49
CA THR A 92 5.44 0.17 14.43
C THR A 92 6.32 -1.07 14.55
N ASN A 93 6.44 -1.60 15.78
CA ASN A 93 7.01 -2.92 16.03
C ASN A 93 5.93 -4.04 15.93
N ASN A 94 4.65 -3.66 15.90
CA ASN A 94 3.51 -4.56 15.92
C ASN A 94 2.89 -4.71 14.52
N SER A 95 3.68 -5.15 13.54
CA SER A 95 3.24 -5.33 12.13
C SER A 95 2.37 -6.59 11.91
N SER A 96 1.64 -7.03 12.93
CA SER A 96 0.73 -8.18 12.88
C SER A 96 -0.49 -8.00 13.79
N ASP A 97 -0.70 -6.79 14.32
CA ASP A 97 -1.84 -6.51 15.19
C ASP A 97 -3.03 -6.03 14.34
N ASN A 98 -4.08 -6.87 14.30
CA ASN A 98 -5.33 -6.57 13.60
C ASN A 98 -5.96 -5.24 14.03
N SER A 99 -5.84 -4.87 15.32
CA SER A 99 -6.41 -3.62 15.82
C SER A 99 -5.67 -2.41 15.25
N PHE A 100 -4.34 -2.51 15.14
CA PHE A 100 -3.52 -1.47 14.53
C PHE A 100 -3.87 -1.28 13.05
N TYR A 101 -4.04 -2.36 12.29
CA TYR A 101 -4.41 -2.26 10.88
C TYR A 101 -5.81 -1.69 10.66
N ARG A 102 -6.80 -2.05 11.49
CA ARG A 102 -8.11 -1.41 11.47
C ARG A 102 -8.03 0.09 11.75
N ASN A 103 -7.18 0.50 12.69
CA ASN A 103 -6.96 1.92 13.00
C ASN A 103 -6.27 2.68 11.86
N LEU A 104 -5.55 2.01 10.96
CA LEU A 104 -5.00 2.66 9.77
C LEU A 104 -6.08 2.89 8.69
N LEU A 105 -7.15 2.09 8.65
CA LEU A 105 -8.25 2.27 7.71
C LEU A 105 -9.18 3.42 8.10
N ASN A 106 -9.38 3.61 9.42
CA ASN A 106 -10.17 4.71 9.99
C ASN A 106 -9.42 6.05 9.99
#